data_AF-A0A3M0HGS6-F1
#
_entry.id   AF-A0A3M0HGS6-F1
#
_cell.length_a   1.000
_cell.length_b   1.000
_cell.length_c   1.000
_cell.angle_alpha   90.00
_cell.angle_beta   90.00
_cell.angle_gamma   90.00
#
_symmetry.space_group_name_H-M   'P 1'
#
loop_
_entity.id
_entity.type
_entity.pdbx_description
1 polymer ?
#
loop_
_entity_poly.entity_id
_entity_poly.type
_entity_poly.pdbx_seq_one_letter_code
_entity_poly.pdbx_strand_id
1 'polypeptide(L)'
;MNIEATRGGIVSSVNGGAPTVQVFCKVELIGPGVRHNVDVRVLGLGCDPIGMPPTRPIMTCESEPIEWGFDAEVDLVRHAYFMVSWVDPYGEGLRTNAIAKNIPDDGLYLWEWNRFFRLRLWWESKRGMSPEPLGRWRRYRDHPLQKDHGPIGLLPNQPTGAKRRLRPPGPR
;
A
#
# COMPACT_ATOMS: atom_id res chain seq x y z
N MET A 1 5.64 6.90 3.53
CA MET A 1 5.08 7.18 2.19
C MET A 1 3.63 7.53 2.38
N ASN A 2 3.24 8.72 1.93
CA ASN A 2 1.89 9.22 1.99
C ASN A 2 1.30 9.21 0.57
N ILE A 3 0.03 8.81 0.47
CA ILE A 3 -0.70 8.81 -0.79
C ILE A 3 -2.07 9.45 -0.56
N GLU A 4 -2.39 10.39 -1.43
CA GLU A 4 -3.62 11.17 -1.37
C GLU A 4 -4.32 11.07 -2.71
N ALA A 5 -5.63 10.91 -2.68
CA ALA A 5 -6.49 10.91 -3.84
C ALA A 5 -7.75 11.67 -3.48
N THR A 6 -7.95 12.83 -4.10
CA THR A 6 -9.04 13.75 -3.80
C THR A 6 -9.93 13.88 -5.03
N ARG A 7 -11.24 13.79 -4.82
CA ARG A 7 -12.23 14.05 -5.85
C ARG A 7 -12.58 15.53 -5.87
N GLY A 8 -12.48 16.14 -7.04
CA GLY A 8 -13.00 17.46 -7.32
C GLY A 8 -14.53 17.45 -7.48
N GLY A 9 -15.07 18.57 -7.95
CA GLY A 9 -16.49 18.70 -8.25
C GLY A 9 -16.94 17.80 -9.40
N ILE A 10 -18.22 17.44 -9.40
CA ILE A 10 -18.85 16.76 -10.54
C ILE A 10 -18.98 17.77 -11.68
N VAL A 11 -18.40 17.46 -12.83
CA VAL A 11 -18.57 18.22 -14.06
C VAL A 11 -19.61 17.49 -14.90
N SER A 12 -20.80 18.05 -14.98
CA SER A 12 -21.85 17.50 -15.85
C SER A 12 -21.50 17.78 -17.31
N SER A 13 -21.46 16.73 -18.14
CA SER A 13 -21.28 16.88 -19.58
C SER A 13 -22.48 17.60 -20.19
N VAL A 14 -22.23 18.74 -20.84
CA VAL A 14 -23.26 19.56 -21.50
C VAL A 14 -23.92 18.82 -22.69
N ASN A 15 -23.29 17.74 -23.18
CA ASN A 15 -23.70 17.03 -24.40
C ASN A 15 -24.30 15.63 -24.15
N GLY A 16 -24.83 15.35 -22.96
CA GLY A 16 -25.48 14.06 -22.66
C GLY A 16 -24.51 12.88 -22.46
N GLY A 17 -23.22 13.15 -22.26
CA GLY A 17 -22.26 12.14 -21.80
C GLY A 17 -22.48 11.77 -20.33
N ALA A 18 -21.94 10.63 -19.91
CA ALA A 18 -21.93 10.24 -18.51
C ALA A 18 -21.29 11.36 -17.66
N PRO A 19 -21.80 11.63 -16.44
CA PRO A 19 -21.22 12.63 -15.56
C PRO A 19 -19.77 12.26 -15.23
N THR A 20 -18.87 13.22 -15.34
CA THR A 20 -17.45 13.03 -15.00
C THR A 20 -17.10 13.74 -13.70
N VAL A 21 -16.04 13.27 -13.07
CA VAL A 21 -15.45 13.89 -11.88
C VAL A 21 -13.96 14.02 -12.12
N GLN A 22 -13.41 15.17 -11.76
CA GLN A 22 -11.97 15.37 -11.76
C GLN A 22 -11.38 14.68 -10.52
N VAL A 23 -10.34 13.89 -10.70
CA VAL A 23 -9.60 13.23 -9.62
C VAL A 23 -8.19 13.80 -9.59
N PHE A 24 -7.73 14.22 -8.43
CA PHE A 24 -6.35 14.66 -8.20
C PHE A 24 -5.66 13.66 -7.26
N CYS A 25 -4.47 13.23 -7.64
CA CYS A 25 -3.67 12.26 -6.90
C CYS A 25 -2.31 12.86 -6.57
N LYS A 26 -1.85 12.62 -5.33
CA LYS A 26 -0.55 13.04 -4.85
C LYS A 26 0.18 11.89 -4.16
N VAL A 27 1.46 11.76 -4.45
CA VAL A 27 2.37 10.81 -3.81
C VAL A 27 3.57 11.57 -3.26
N GLU A 28 3.86 11.37 -1.98
CA GLU A 28 5.03 11.93 -1.34
C GLU A 28 5.67 10.92 -0.37
N LEU A 29 6.99 10.98 -0.23
CA LEU A 29 7.69 10.10 0.69
C LEU A 29 7.99 10.82 2.00
N ILE A 30 7.19 10.56 3.02
CA ILE A 30 7.46 11.06 4.37
C ILE A 30 8.42 10.12 5.10
N GLY A 31 9.46 10.69 5.74
CA GLY A 31 10.46 9.99 6.55
C GLY A 31 11.74 9.63 5.78
N PRO A 32 12.76 9.06 6.46
CA PRO A 32 14.13 8.89 5.93
C PRO A 32 14.28 7.75 4.89
N GLY A 33 13.20 7.33 4.24
CA GLY A 33 13.21 6.20 3.31
C GLY A 33 13.74 6.57 1.91
N VAL A 34 14.20 5.56 1.18
CA VAL A 34 14.46 5.63 -0.27
C VAL A 34 13.63 4.55 -0.94
N ARG A 35 12.93 4.90 -2.02
CA ARG A 35 12.11 3.98 -2.82
C ARG A 35 12.63 3.92 -4.24
N HIS A 36 12.74 2.72 -4.79
CA HIS A 36 13.21 2.49 -6.15
C HIS A 36 12.05 2.11 -7.06
N ASN A 37 12.11 2.54 -8.32
CA ASN A 37 11.13 2.23 -9.36
C ASN A 37 9.68 2.48 -8.89
N VAL A 38 9.42 3.70 -8.44
CA VAL A 38 8.10 4.13 -7.99
C VAL A 38 7.18 4.27 -9.20
N ASP A 39 6.16 3.43 -9.28
CA ASP A 39 5.17 3.43 -10.36
C ASP A 39 3.78 3.73 -9.80
N VAL A 40 3.02 4.53 -10.55
CA VAL A 40 1.68 4.99 -10.17
C VAL A 40 0.68 4.44 -11.17
N ARG A 41 -0.44 3.89 -10.68
CA ARG A 41 -1.52 3.32 -11.51
C ARG A 41 -2.89 3.67 -10.94
N VAL A 42 -3.89 3.64 -11.81
CA VAL A 42 -5.29 3.64 -11.40
C VAL A 42 -5.94 2.33 -11.82
N LEU A 43 -6.45 1.60 -10.86
CA LEU A 43 -7.14 0.33 -11.09
C LEU A 43 -8.65 0.57 -11.07
N GLY A 44 -9.41 -0.23 -11.82
CA GLY A 44 -10.88 -0.21 -11.78
C GLY A 44 -11.56 0.74 -12.78
N LEU A 45 -10.80 1.47 -13.61
CA LEU A 45 -11.35 2.35 -14.66
C LEU A 45 -11.50 1.67 -16.03
N GLY A 46 -11.03 0.43 -16.19
CA GLY A 46 -11.07 -0.32 -17.47
C GLY A 46 -9.95 0.05 -18.45
N CYS A 47 -9.41 1.27 -18.39
CA CYS A 47 -8.21 1.70 -19.11
C CYS A 47 -7.33 2.63 -18.24
N ASP A 48 -6.08 2.82 -18.66
CA ASP A 48 -5.17 3.77 -18.02
C ASP A 48 -5.61 5.21 -18.34
N PRO A 49 -5.73 6.11 -17.35
CA PRO A 49 -6.11 7.49 -17.63
C PRO A 49 -4.99 8.25 -18.36
N ILE A 50 -5.40 9.27 -19.11
CA ILE A 50 -4.49 10.09 -19.93
C ILE A 50 -3.51 10.84 -19.02
N GLY A 51 -2.26 10.94 -19.49
CA GLY A 51 -1.22 11.72 -18.80
C GLY A 51 -0.67 11.05 -17.54
N MET A 52 -0.83 9.72 -17.43
CA MET A 52 -0.33 8.93 -16.31
C MET A 52 1.16 9.25 -16.01
N PRO A 53 1.55 9.47 -14.75
CA PRO A 53 2.93 9.80 -14.42
C PRO A 53 3.90 8.70 -14.85
N PRO A 54 5.10 9.06 -15.35
CA PRO A 54 6.12 8.07 -15.66
C PRO A 54 6.65 7.41 -14.39
N THR A 55 7.13 6.17 -14.51
CA THR A 55 7.83 5.48 -13.43
C THR A 55 9.04 6.30 -13.00
N ARG A 56 9.15 6.58 -11.69
CA ARG A 56 10.27 7.31 -11.11
C ARG A 56 11.33 6.34 -10.59
N PRO A 57 12.58 6.37 -11.10
CA PRO A 57 13.61 5.41 -10.70
C PRO A 57 13.96 5.45 -9.22
N ILE A 58 13.96 6.63 -8.61
CA ILE A 58 14.29 6.85 -7.20
C ILE A 58 13.36 7.94 -6.62
N MET A 59 12.86 7.72 -5.42
CA MET A 59 12.10 8.71 -4.65
C MET A 59 12.59 8.72 -3.19
N THR A 60 12.93 9.91 -2.71
CA THR A 60 13.36 10.22 -1.34
C THR A 60 12.39 11.23 -0.72
N CYS A 61 12.56 11.58 0.56
CA CYS A 61 11.77 12.65 1.19
C CYS A 61 12.09 14.06 0.66
N GLU A 62 13.22 14.23 -0.02
CA GLU A 62 13.62 15.48 -0.67
C GLU A 62 13.14 15.55 -2.12
N SER A 63 12.54 14.46 -2.63
CA SER A 63 12.02 14.44 -4.00
C SER A 63 10.71 15.22 -4.08
N GLU A 64 10.54 16.00 -5.15
CA GLU A 64 9.27 16.65 -5.47
C GLU A 64 8.11 15.63 -5.50
N PRO A 65 6.93 15.95 -4.94
CA PRO A 65 5.78 15.06 -5.00
C PRO A 65 5.42 14.64 -6.43
N ILE A 66 4.87 13.44 -6.60
CA ILE A 66 4.21 13.08 -7.86
C ILE A 66 2.78 13.59 -7.75
N GLU A 67 2.45 14.58 -8.57
CA GLU A 67 1.11 15.17 -8.64
C GLU A 67 0.52 14.96 -10.02
N TRP A 68 -0.74 14.52 -10.05
CA TRP A 68 -1.41 14.19 -11.30
C TRP A 68 -2.91 14.25 -11.16
N GLY A 69 -3.58 14.80 -12.16
CA GLY A 69 -5.04 14.85 -12.23
C GLY A 69 -5.56 14.24 -13.53
N PHE A 70 -6.74 13.64 -13.46
CA PHE A 70 -7.45 13.10 -14.62
C PHE A 70 -8.96 13.19 -14.42
N ASP A 71 -9.71 13.21 -15.52
CA ASP A 71 -11.17 13.11 -15.50
C ASP A 71 -11.60 11.66 -15.66
N ALA A 72 -12.61 11.24 -14.91
CA ALA A 72 -13.18 9.91 -15.03
C ALA A 72 -14.69 9.92 -14.80
N GLU A 73 -15.38 8.95 -15.39
CA GLU A 73 -16.83 8.78 -15.20
C GLU A 73 -17.13 8.45 -13.73
N VAL A 74 -18.18 9.10 -13.20
CA VAL A 74 -18.56 8.97 -11.78
C VAL A 74 -18.76 7.51 -11.38
N ASP A 75 -19.35 6.68 -12.23
CA ASP A 75 -19.65 5.29 -11.90
C ASP A 75 -18.42 4.38 -11.91
N LEU A 76 -17.45 4.63 -12.80
CA LEU A 76 -16.17 3.90 -12.79
C LEU A 76 -15.35 4.26 -11.54
N VAL A 77 -15.38 5.54 -11.16
CA VAL A 77 -14.65 6.06 -10.00
C VAL A 77 -15.15 5.47 -8.68
N ARG A 78 -16.39 4.94 -8.60
CA ARG A 78 -16.93 4.23 -7.42
C ARG A 78 -16.15 2.98 -7.03
N HIS A 79 -15.44 2.37 -7.98
CA HIS A 79 -14.68 1.13 -7.75
C HIS A 79 -13.18 1.31 -8.01
N ALA A 80 -12.73 2.56 -8.21
CA ALA A 80 -11.37 2.84 -8.60
C ALA A 80 -10.42 2.93 -7.40
N TYR A 81 -9.18 2.48 -7.63
CA TYR A 81 -8.09 2.54 -6.66
C TYR A 81 -6.91 3.29 -7.25
N PHE A 82 -6.41 4.27 -6.52
CA PHE A 82 -5.12 4.90 -6.78
C PHE A 82 -4.02 4.06 -6.15
N MET A 83 -3.17 3.44 -6.96
CA MET A 83 -2.12 2.53 -6.51
C MET A 83 -0.74 3.13 -6.75
N VAL A 84 0.12 2.97 -5.76
CA VAL A 84 1.56 3.23 -5.89
C VAL A 84 2.32 1.98 -5.55
N SER A 85 3.27 1.61 -6.40
CA SER A 85 4.18 0.49 -6.20
C SER A 85 5.62 0.93 -6.24
N TRP A 86 6.50 0.18 -5.59
CA TRP A 86 7.94 0.41 -5.60
C TRP A 86 8.68 -0.90 -5.32
N VAL A 87 9.98 -0.89 -5.53
CA VAL A 87 10.86 -2.02 -5.26
C VAL A 87 11.72 -1.72 -4.04
N ASP A 88 11.77 -2.66 -3.10
CA ASP A 88 12.70 -2.64 -1.96
C ASP A 88 13.61 -3.87 -1.97
N PRO A 89 14.82 -3.76 -1.39
CA PRO A 89 15.63 -4.93 -1.04
C PRO A 89 14.88 -5.86 -0.08
N TYR A 90 14.98 -7.16 -0.31
CA TYR A 90 14.40 -8.19 0.55
C TYR A 90 15.29 -9.44 0.54
N GLY A 91 16.05 -9.68 1.61
CA GLY A 91 17.10 -10.71 1.61
C GLY A 91 18.09 -10.49 0.46
N GLU A 92 18.40 -11.55 -0.29
CA GLU A 92 19.33 -11.52 -1.44
C GLU A 92 18.73 -11.00 -2.76
N GLY A 93 17.54 -10.41 -2.74
CA GLY A 93 16.86 -10.00 -3.97
C GLY A 93 15.96 -8.79 -3.79
N LEU A 94 15.15 -8.54 -4.81
CA LEU A 94 14.21 -7.43 -4.84
C LEU A 94 12.79 -7.93 -4.57
N ARG A 95 11.97 -7.05 -4.00
CA ARG A 95 10.54 -7.30 -3.78
C ARG A 95 9.74 -6.05 -4.10
N THR A 96 8.72 -6.20 -4.94
CA THR A 96 7.75 -5.13 -5.18
C THR A 96 6.82 -5.01 -3.98
N ASN A 97 6.67 -3.81 -3.45
CA ASN A 97 5.63 -3.49 -2.48
C ASN A 97 4.65 -2.52 -3.15
N ALA A 98 3.43 -2.45 -2.63
CA ALA A 98 2.44 -1.53 -3.15
C ALA A 98 1.46 -1.11 -2.07
N ILE A 99 0.92 0.09 -2.24
CA ILE A 99 -0.19 0.64 -1.47
C ILE A 99 -1.26 1.05 -2.47
N ALA A 100 -2.51 0.78 -2.15
CA ALA A 100 -3.65 1.25 -2.91
C ALA A 100 -4.58 2.04 -2.01
N LYS A 101 -5.07 3.17 -2.50
CA LYS A 101 -6.08 3.99 -1.86
C LYS A 101 -7.36 3.93 -2.66
N ASN A 102 -8.45 3.55 -2.03
CA ASN A 102 -9.76 3.63 -2.63
C ASN A 102 -10.13 5.10 -2.78
N ILE A 103 -10.39 5.53 -4.01
CA ILE A 103 -10.72 6.93 -4.33
C ILE A 103 -12.06 7.36 -3.66
N PRO A 104 -13.09 6.50 -3.58
CA PRO A 104 -14.34 6.86 -2.89
C PRO A 104 -14.31 7.02 -1.38
N ASP A 105 -13.77 6.04 -0.66
CA ASP A 105 -13.96 5.91 0.78
C ASP A 105 -12.69 6.18 1.60
N ASP A 106 -11.64 6.66 0.92
CA ASP A 106 -10.31 6.91 1.48
C ASP A 106 -9.62 5.65 2.05
N GLY A 107 -10.18 4.46 1.80
CA GLY A 107 -9.70 3.20 2.32
C GLY A 107 -8.30 2.88 1.82
N LEU A 108 -7.36 2.72 2.76
CA LEU A 108 -5.98 2.36 2.45
C LEU A 108 -5.77 0.85 2.49
N TYR A 109 -5.04 0.30 1.52
CA TYR A 109 -4.74 -1.11 1.37
C TYR A 109 -3.24 -1.30 1.12
N LEU A 110 -2.66 -2.30 1.78
CA LEU A 110 -1.27 -2.70 1.58
C LEU A 110 -1.21 -4.05 0.85
N TRP A 111 -0.26 -4.18 -0.06
CA TRP A 111 0.09 -5.47 -0.63
C TRP A 111 0.91 -6.29 0.36
N GLU A 112 0.39 -7.45 0.76
CA GLU A 112 1.08 -8.41 1.61
C GLU A 112 1.49 -9.66 0.81
N TRP A 113 2.78 -9.95 0.79
CA TRP A 113 3.28 -11.20 0.21
C TRP A 113 2.92 -12.39 1.11
N ASN A 114 2.55 -13.51 0.49
CA ASN A 114 2.33 -14.76 1.21
C ASN A 114 3.64 -15.26 1.83
N ARG A 115 3.53 -15.87 3.02
CA ARG A 115 4.67 -16.56 3.63
C ARG A 115 5.13 -17.66 2.66
N PHE A 116 6.44 -17.76 2.45
CA PHE A 116 7.06 -18.70 1.51
C PHE A 116 6.82 -18.45 0.01
N PHE A 117 6.47 -17.22 -0.41
CA PHE A 117 6.31 -16.91 -1.84
C PHE A 117 7.52 -17.30 -2.71
N ARG A 118 8.75 -17.21 -2.17
CA ARG A 118 9.98 -17.66 -2.88
C ARG A 118 10.03 -19.15 -3.10
N LEU A 119 9.67 -19.92 -2.07
CA LEU A 119 9.59 -21.37 -2.20
C LEU A 119 8.53 -21.66 -3.27
N ARG A 120 7.34 -21.06 -3.16
CA ARG A 120 6.29 -21.20 -4.16
C ARG A 120 6.75 -20.91 -5.60
N LEU A 121 7.44 -19.78 -5.84
CA LEU A 121 8.02 -19.46 -7.15
C LEU A 121 8.97 -20.56 -7.67
N TRP A 122 9.81 -21.10 -6.79
CA TRP A 122 10.66 -22.24 -7.13
C TRP A 122 9.83 -23.50 -7.47
N TRP A 123 8.77 -23.80 -6.72
CA TRP A 123 7.89 -24.94 -7.02
C TRP A 123 7.12 -24.75 -8.33
N GLU A 124 6.57 -23.56 -8.59
CA GLU A 124 5.84 -23.23 -9.83
C GLU A 124 6.74 -23.37 -11.06
N SER A 125 7.95 -22.79 -11.01
CA SER A 125 8.93 -22.91 -12.10
C SER A 125 9.38 -24.34 -12.39
N LYS A 126 9.30 -25.24 -11.40
CA LYS A 126 9.70 -26.65 -11.55
C LYS A 126 8.55 -27.59 -11.91
N ARG A 127 7.31 -27.26 -11.54
CA ARG A 127 6.18 -28.20 -11.60
C ARG A 127 5.03 -27.76 -12.52
N GLY A 128 5.13 -26.59 -13.17
CA GLY A 128 4.08 -26.11 -14.07
C GLY A 128 2.73 -25.93 -13.36
N MET A 129 2.75 -25.58 -12.08
CA MET A 129 1.53 -25.33 -11.31
C MET A 129 0.84 -24.06 -11.79
N SER A 130 -0.48 -24.01 -11.63
CA SER A 130 -1.27 -22.82 -11.96
C SER A 130 -0.78 -21.61 -11.15
N PRO A 131 -0.57 -20.44 -11.79
CA PRO A 131 -0.14 -19.25 -11.08
C PRO A 131 -1.28 -18.74 -10.21
N GLU A 132 -1.18 -18.89 -8.90
CA GLU A 132 -2.04 -18.12 -7.98
C GLU A 132 -1.30 -16.86 -7.51
N PRO A 133 -2.04 -15.86 -7.03
CA PRO A 133 -1.43 -14.65 -6.48
C PRO A 133 -0.39 -14.95 -5.39
N LEU A 134 0.81 -14.38 -5.56
CA LEU A 134 1.93 -14.51 -4.62
C LEU A 134 1.74 -13.69 -3.33
N GLY A 135 0.65 -12.93 -3.27
CA GLY A 135 0.26 -12.10 -2.14
C GLY A 135 -1.21 -11.74 -2.24
N ARG A 136 -1.62 -10.81 -1.38
CA ARG A 136 -2.99 -10.33 -1.30
C ARG A 136 -3.02 -8.88 -0.82
N TRP A 137 -4.05 -8.15 -1.22
CA TRP A 137 -4.36 -6.86 -0.63
C TRP A 137 -4.95 -7.03 0.76
N ARG A 138 -4.49 -6.22 1.70
CA ARG A 138 -5.05 -6.15 3.05
C ARG A 138 -5.36 -4.70 3.38
N ARG A 139 -6.56 -4.45 3.89
CA ARG A 139 -6.94 -3.13 4.39
C ARG A 139 -6.01 -2.72 5.52
N TYR A 140 -5.34 -1.59 5.36
CA TYR A 140 -4.54 -0.99 6.40
C TYR A 140 -5.47 -0.51 7.51
N ARG A 141 -5.08 -0.80 8.75
CA ARG A 141 -5.74 -0.29 9.94
C ARG A 141 -4.63 0.29 10.79
N ASP A 142 -4.79 1.53 11.22
CA ASP A 142 -3.86 2.14 12.17
C ASP A 142 -3.88 1.30 13.45
N HIS A 143 -2.77 0.62 13.68
CA HIS A 143 -2.51 -0.05 14.94
C HIS A 143 -1.51 0.81 15.70
N PRO A 144 -1.98 1.65 16.64
CA PRO A 144 -1.05 2.43 17.44
C PRO A 144 -0.07 1.47 18.12
N LEU A 145 1.21 1.84 18.11
CA LEU A 145 2.23 1.11 18.84
C LEU A 145 1.80 1.08 20.31
N GLN A 146 1.53 -0.11 20.83
CA GLN A 146 1.24 -0.25 22.25
C GLN A 146 2.54 -0.01 23.03
N LYS A 147 2.38 0.52 24.24
CA LYS A 147 3.45 0.54 25.24
C LYS A 147 3.99 -0.89 25.34
N ASP A 148 5.30 -1.06 25.14
CA ASP A 148 6.03 -2.34 25.17
C ASP A 148 6.01 -3.20 23.87
N HIS A 149 5.47 -2.71 22.76
CA HIS A 149 5.61 -3.38 21.45
C HIS A 149 6.94 -3.04 20.73
N GLY A 150 7.65 -2.01 21.18
CA GLY A 150 8.93 -1.62 20.64
C GLY A 150 10.10 -2.39 21.28
N PRO A 151 11.27 -2.44 20.63
CA PRO A 151 12.49 -2.94 21.25
C PRO A 151 12.96 -2.06 22.42
N ILE A 152 12.46 -0.82 22.49
CA ILE A 152 12.72 0.13 23.57
C ILE A 152 12.02 -0.39 24.83
N GLY A 153 12.81 -0.87 25.79
CA GLY A 153 12.34 -1.41 27.06
C GLY A 153 12.46 -2.93 27.19
N LEU A 154 12.78 -3.65 26.11
CA LEU A 154 13.07 -5.09 26.15
C LEU A 154 14.57 -5.32 26.16
N LEU A 155 15.09 -5.91 27.25
CA LEU A 155 16.48 -6.39 27.26
C LEU A 155 16.62 -7.58 26.30
N PRO A 156 17.76 -7.73 25.57
CA PRO A 156 17.94 -8.76 24.54
C PRO A 156 17.68 -10.21 24.98
N ASN A 157 17.73 -10.48 26.28
CA ASN A 157 17.56 -11.82 26.87
C ASN A 157 16.35 -11.94 27.80
N GLN A 158 15.39 -11.00 27.76
CA GLN A 158 14.18 -11.15 28.56
C GLN A 158 13.20 -12.11 27.88
N PRO A 159 12.74 -13.18 28.57
CA PRO A 159 11.73 -14.07 28.01
C PRO A 159 10.41 -13.30 27.84
N THR A 160 10.02 -13.10 26.58
CA THR A 160 8.72 -12.57 26.17
C THR A 160 7.64 -13.62 26.48
N GLY A 161 7.13 -13.63 27.71
CA GLY A 161 6.00 -14.51 28.06
C GLY A 161 5.84 -14.95 29.50
N ALA A 162 6.60 -14.44 30.47
CA ALA A 162 6.29 -14.72 31.86
C ALA A 162 5.11 -13.84 32.33
N LYS A 163 3.87 -14.30 32.13
CA LYS A 163 2.74 -13.86 32.96
C LYS A 163 3.15 -14.14 34.41
N ARG A 164 3.64 -13.11 35.11
CA ARG A 164 3.91 -13.14 36.54
C ARG A 164 2.58 -13.39 37.24
N ARG A 165 2.20 -14.66 37.41
CA ARG A 165 1.16 -15.04 38.36
C ARG A 165 1.75 -14.76 39.74
N LEU A 166 1.50 -13.56 40.26
CA LEU A 166 1.70 -13.27 41.67
C LEU A 166 0.80 -14.26 42.43
N ARG A 167 1.39 -15.30 43.02
CA ARG A 167 0.67 -16.09 44.03
C ARG A 167 0.40 -15.13 45.20
N PRO A 168 -0.85 -15.01 45.67
CA PRO A 168 -1.09 -14.29 46.91
C PRO A 168 -0.33 -14.97 48.05
N PRO A 169 0.20 -14.20 49.02
CA PRO A 169 0.85 -14.78 50.19
C PRO A 169 -0.17 -15.63 50.96
N GLY A 170 0.18 -16.89 51.23
CA GLY A 170 -0.64 -17.77 52.04
C GLY A 170 -0.77 -17.25 53.48
N PRO A 171 -1.89 -17.54 54.17
CA PRO A 171 -2.09 -17.14 55.56
C PRO A 171 -1.08 -17.87 56.46
N ARG A 172 -0.61 -17.14 57.49
CA ARG A 172 0.33 -17.62 58.51
C ARG A 172 -0.34 -18.55 59.50
#